data_AF-A0A3A1XVA5-F1
#
_entry.id   AF-A0A3A1XVA5-F1
#
_cell.length_a   1.000
_cell.length_b   1.000
_cell.length_c   1.000
_cell.angle_alpha   90.00
_cell.angle_beta   90.00
_cell.angle_gamma   90.00
#
_symmetry.space_group_name_H-M   'P 1'
#
loop_
_entity.id
_entity.type
_entity.pdbx_description
1 polymer ?
#
loop_
_entity_poly.entity_id
_entity_poly.type
_entity_poly.pdbx_seq_one_letter_code
_entity_poly.pdbx_strand_id
1 'polypeptide(L)' 'ERHDISEYDEKLVRKYIKKIKVYEDRFSVTFKSEISVDIERAS' A
#
# COMPACT_ATOMS: atom_id res chain seq x y z
N GLU A 1 17.76 8.34 11.55
CA GLU A 1 17.20 7.34 12.49
C GLU A 1 16.50 6.26 11.67
N ARG A 2 16.79 4.98 11.89
CA ARG A 2 16.00 3.90 11.29
C ARG A 2 14.71 3.83 12.09
N HIS A 3 13.61 4.31 11.51
CA HIS A 3 12.29 4.06 12.06
C HIS A 3 11.97 2.60 11.77
N ASP A 4 12.50 1.70 12.60
CA ASP A 4 12.07 0.32 12.62
C ASP A 4 10.57 0.34 12.94
N ILE A 5 9.75 -0.13 12.00
CA ILE A 5 8.32 -0.27 12.19
C ILE A 5 8.18 -1.33 13.30
N SER A 6 7.81 -0.92 14.51
CA SER A 6 7.81 -1.83 15.68
C SER A 6 6.86 -3.01 15.49
N GLU A 7 5.79 -2.83 14.70
CA GLU A 7 4.85 -3.87 14.28
C GLU A 7 3.97 -3.38 13.12
N TYR A 8 3.64 -4.25 12.16
CA TYR A 8 2.69 -3.93 11.08
C TYR A 8 1.25 -4.17 11.54
N ASP A 9 0.45 -3.10 11.65
CA ASP A 9 -0.98 -3.21 11.94
C ASP A 9 -1.81 -3.32 10.65
N GLU A 10 -2.20 -4.55 10.31
CA GLU A 10 -3.03 -4.83 9.13
C GLU A 10 -4.40 -4.12 9.17
N LYS A 11 -5.03 -4.04 10.34
CA LYS A 11 -6.37 -3.44 10.48
C LYS A 11 -6.31 -1.95 10.20
N LEU A 12 -5.29 -1.28 10.73
CA LEU A 12 -5.05 0.14 10.48
C LEU A 12 -4.78 0.41 9.00
N VAL A 13 -3.90 -0.37 8.37
CA VAL A 13 -3.57 -0.21 6.95
C VAL A 13 -4.80 -0.40 6.06
N ARG A 14 -5.59 -1.45 6.30
CA ARG A 14 -6.83 -1.70 5.54
C ARG A 14 -7.84 -0.55 5.68
N LYS A 15 -7.87 0.16 6.81
CA LYS A 15 -8.77 1.32 7.02
C LYS A 15 -8.44 2.51 6.10
N TYR A 16 -7.17 2.69 5.72
CA TYR A 16 -6.73 3.82 4.90
C TYR A 16 -6.77 3.55 3.39
N ILE A 17 -6.85 2.30 2.97
CA ILE A 17 -6.96 1.95 1.56
C ILE A 17 -8.35 2.35 1.04
N LYS A 18 -8.37 3.04 -0.11
CA LYS A 18 -9.59 3.39 -0.86
C LYS A 18 -9.90 2.36 -1.93
N LYS A 19 -8.89 1.98 -2.72
CA LYS A 19 -9.02 0.94 -3.75
C LYS A 19 -7.64 0.35 -4.08
N ILE A 20 -7.64 -0.89 -4.55
CA ILE A 20 -6.47 -1.55 -5.13
C ILE A 20 -6.83 -1.95 -6.55
N LYS A 21 -6.00 -1.57 -7.52
CA LYS A 21 -6.07 -2.05 -8.90
C LYS A 21 -4.94 -3.04 -9.13
N VAL A 22 -5.28 -4.20 -9.67
CA VAL A 22 -4.32 -5.26 -9.99
C VAL A 22 -4.08 -5.26 -11.49
N TYR A 23 -2.83 -5.23 -11.89
CA TYR A 23 -2.37 -5.37 -13.27
C TYR A 23 -1.53 -6.64 -13.39
N GLU A 24 -1.09 -6.95 -14.62
CA GLU A 24 -0.26 -8.12 -14.91
C GLU A 24 1.15 -8.00 -14.30
N ASP A 25 1.68 -6.80 -14.18
CA ASP A 25 3.06 -6.49 -13.80
C ASP A 25 3.16 -5.67 -12.51
N ARG A 26 2.05 -5.11 -12.03
CA ARG A 26 2.04 -4.21 -10.87
C ARG A 26 0.72 -4.19 -10.11
N PHE A 27 0.76 -3.52 -8.97
CA PHE A 27 -0.41 -3.12 -8.19
C PHE A 27 -0.43 -1.60 -8.06
N SER A 28 -1.62 -1.01 -8.14
CA SER A 28 -1.81 0.42 -7.83
C SER A 28 -2.73 0.54 -6.62
N VAL A 29 -2.21 1.10 -5.53
CA VAL A 29 -2.93 1.29 -4.27
C VAL A 29 -3.27 2.76 -4.11
N THR A 30 -4.55 3.09 -4.08
CA THR A 30 -5.02 4.44 -3.76
C THR A 30 -5.47 4.49 -2.31
N PHE A 31 -4.94 5.43 -1.54
CA PHE A 31 -5.34 5.72 -0.17
C PHE A 31 -6.51 6.72 -0.15
N LYS A 32 -7.23 6.78 0.97
CA LYS A 32 -8.34 7.74 1.19
C LYS A 32 -7.90 9.20 1.19
N SER A 33 -6.61 9.47 1.32
CA SER A 33 -5.99 10.78 1.14
C SER A 33 -5.81 11.17 -0.34
N GLU A 34 -6.30 10.35 -1.28
CA GLU A 34 -6.10 10.46 -2.73
C GLU A 34 -4.65 10.24 -3.21
N ILE A 35 -3.72 9.93 -2.30
CA ILE A 35 -2.37 9.48 -2.64
C ILE A 35 -2.44 8.11 -3.31
N SER A 36 -1.73 7.95 -4.43
CA SER A 36 -1.61 6.68 -5.14
C SER A 36 -0.16 6.22 -5.17
N VAL A 37 0.05 4.93 -4.94
CA VAL A 37 1.37 4.28 -4.96
C VAL A 37 1.29 3.11 -5.92
N ASP A 38 2.25 3.04 -6.84
CA ASP A 38 2.43 1.91 -7.74
C ASP A 38 3.53 0.98 -7.20
N ILE A 39 3.23 -0.31 -7.16
CA ILE A 39 4.10 -1.36 -6.63
C ILE A 39 4.36 -2.34 -7.78
N GLU A 40 5.59 -2.36 -8.26
CA GLU A 40 6.03 -3.33 -9.26
C GLU A 40 6.10 -4.74 -8.63
N ARG A 41 5.75 -5.76 -9.41
CA ARG A 41 5.97 -7.15 -8.99
C ARG A 41 7.47 -7.41 -8.93
N ALA A 42 7.93 -7.95 -7.80
CA ALA A 42 9.29 -8.47 -7.71
C ALA A 42 9.44 -9.64 -8.69
N SER A 43 10.43 -9.56 -9.57
CA SER A 43 10.82 -10.60 -10.53
C SER A 43 11.68 -11.69 -9.90
#